data_AF-A0A932B5Y2-F1
#
_entry.id   AF-A0A932B5Y2-F1
#
_cell.length_a   1.000
_cell.length_b   1.000
_cell.length_c   1.000
_cell.angle_alpha   90.00
_cell.angle_beta   90.00
_cell.angle_gamma   90.00
#
_symmetry.space_group_name_H-M   'P 1'
#
loop_
_entity.id
_entity.type
_entity.pdbx_description
1 polymer ?
#
loop_
_entity_poly.entity_id
_entity_poly.type
_entity_poly.pdbx_seq_one_letter_code
_entity_poly.pdbx_strand_id
1 'polypeptide(L)' 'MDIVVNAGAVAYGITLVLASIVRHPLTEAMRIDALFIPQADERTRPLNLLLGLAIGGYGAWSLFSR' A
#
# COMPACT_ATOMS: atom_id res chain seq x y z
N MET A 1 -9.79 12.81 13.89
CA MET A 1 -8.62 11.91 13.81
C MET A 1 -8.90 10.76 12.84
N ASP A 2 -10.02 10.08 13.08
CA ASP A 2 -10.62 9.00 12.30
C ASP A 2 -10.73 9.15 10.77
N ILE A 3 -11.03 10.34 10.24
CA ILE A 3 -11.09 10.58 8.78
C ILE A 3 -9.70 10.65 8.16
N VAL A 4 -8.76 11.31 8.84
CA VAL A 4 -7.40 11.57 8.32
C VAL A 4 -6.62 10.26 8.22
N VAL A 5 -6.73 9.41 9.24
CA VAL A 5 -6.05 8.10 9.26
C VAL A 5 -6.58 7.21 8.13
N ASN A 6 -7.90 7.13 7.96
CA ASN A 6 -8.48 6.28 6.91
C ASN A 6 -8.19 6.82 5.50
N ALA A 7 -8.23 8.14 5.31
CA ALA A 7 -7.82 8.75 4.04
C ALA A 7 -6.34 8.46 3.73
N GLY A 8 -5.47 8.52 4.74
CA GLY A 8 -4.07 8.11 4.62
C GLY A 8 -3.91 6.63 4.27
N ALA A 9 -4.70 5.74 4.88
CA ALA A 9 -4.71 4.32 4.55
C ALA A 9 -5.14 4.06 3.10
N VAL A 10 -6.15 4.77 2.60
CA VAL A 10 -6.56 4.70 1.18
C VAL A 10 -5.44 5.17 0.26
N ALA A 11 -4.86 6.34 0.54
CA ALA A 11 -3.78 6.89 -0.28
C ALA A 11 -2.57 5.95 -0.32
N TYR A 12 -2.14 5.44 0.84
CA TYR A 12 -1.03 4.51 0.92
C TYR A 12 -1.35 3.16 0.27
N GLY A 13 -2.57 2.66 0.44
CA GLY A 13 -3.04 1.45 -0.23
C GLY A 13 -2.94 1.56 -1.76
N ILE A 14 -3.35 2.69 -2.33
CA ILE A 14 -3.18 2.99 -3.76
C ILE A 14 -1.70 3.01 -4.15
N THR A 15 -0.84 3.65 -3.36
CA THR A 15 0.60 3.68 -3.60
C THR A 15 1.19 2.27 -3.63
N LEU A 16 0.77 1.38 -2.74
CA LEU A 16 1.25 0.00 -2.69
C LEU A 16 0.76 -0.83 -3.89
N VAL A 17 -0.49 -0.64 -4.32
CA VAL A 17 -0.99 -1.24 -5.57
C VAL A 17 -0.13 -0.77 -6.75
N LEU A 18 0.15 0.52 -6.85
CA LEU A 18 1.02 1.06 -7.90
C LEU A 18 2.45 0.50 -7.80
N ALA A 19 3.02 0.37 -6.60
CA ALA A 19 4.35 -0.17 -6.39
C ALA A 19 4.50 -1.64 -6.81
N SER A 20 3.40 -2.39 -6.84
CA SER A 20 3.40 -3.77 -7.34
C SER A 20 3.59 -3.86 -8.86
N ILE A 21 3.31 -2.79 -9.62
CA ILE A 21 3.32 -2.77 -11.09
C ILE A 21 4.38 -1.81 -11.63
N VAL A 22 4.50 -0.62 -11.04
CA VAL A 22 5.30 0.50 -11.54
C VAL A 22 6.62 0.58 -10.79
N ARG A 23 7.72 0.55 -11.56
CA ARG A 23 9.07 0.79 -11.06
C ARG A 23 9.40 2.27 -11.15
N HIS A 24 9.31 2.97 -10.03
CA HIS A 24 9.64 4.40 -9.93
C HIS A 24 10.31 4.67 -8.57
N PRO A 25 11.29 5.58 -8.47
CA PRO A 25 11.98 5.85 -7.19
C PRO A 25 11.04 6.11 -6.02
N LEU A 26 9.91 6.79 -6.27
CA LEU A 26 8.87 7.02 -5.26
C LEU A 26 8.13 5.75 -4.86
N THR A 27 7.76 4.88 -5.81
CA THR A 27 7.06 3.63 -5.47
C THR A 27 7.99 2.66 -4.77
N GLU A 28 9.27 2.61 -5.16
CA GLU A 28 10.31 1.81 -4.50
C GLU A 28 10.53 2.24 -3.04
N ALA A 29 10.54 3.55 -2.76
CA ALA A 29 10.69 4.07 -1.41
C ALA A 29 9.50 3.73 -0.48
N MET A 30 8.33 3.50 -1.07
CA MET A 30 7.08 3.27 -0.33
C MET A 30 6.71 1.80 -0.18
N ARG A 31 7.47 0.90 -0.80
CA ARG A 31 7.28 -0.54 -0.78
C ARG A 31 7.26 -1.09 0.65
N ILE A 32 6.16 -1.76 0.99
CA ILE A 32 5.99 -2.37 2.30
C ILE A 32 6.79 -3.68 2.41
N ASP A 33 6.95 -4.42 1.32
CA ASP A 33 7.73 -5.66 1.32
C ASP A 33 9.22 -5.41 1.63
N ALA A 34 9.76 -4.30 1.11
CA ALA A 34 11.13 -3.87 1.35
C ALA A 34 11.42 -3.48 2.82
N LEU A 35 10.39 -3.22 3.63
CA LEU A 35 10.55 -2.94 5.06
C LEU A 35 10.80 -4.21 5.88
N PHE A 36 10.29 -5.35 5.43
CA PHE A 36 10.32 -6.61 6.17
C PHE A 36 11.25 -7.66 5.55
N ILE A 37 11.49 -7.58 4.24
CA ILE A 37 12.28 -8.55 3.50
C ILE A 37 13.60 -7.91 3.08
N PRO A 38 14.74 -8.37 3.62
CA PRO A 38 16.05 -7.97 3.15
C PRO A 38 16.20 -8.30 1.66
N GLN A 39 16.67 -7.34 0.87
CA GLN A 39 16.85 -7.51 -0.58
C GLN A 39 15.55 -7.84 -1.34
N ALA A 40 14.43 -7.25 -0.92
CA ALA A 40 13.14 -7.41 -1.60
C ALA A 40 13.25 -7.18 -3.12
N ASP A 41 12.82 -8.17 -3.90
CA ASP A 41 13.01 -8.25 -5.35
C ASP A 41 11.65 -8.28 -6.06
N GLU A 42 11.62 -8.72 -7.32
CA GLU A 42 10.39 -8.80 -8.10
C GLU A 42 9.40 -9.84 -7.56
N ARG A 43 9.89 -10.90 -6.92
CA ARG A 43 9.05 -12.00 -6.43
C ARG A 43 8.24 -11.57 -5.22
N THR A 44 8.72 -10.57 -4.48
CA THR A 44 8.03 -10.03 -3.31
C THR A 44 7.12 -8.86 -3.65
N ARG A 45 7.23 -8.27 -4.85
CA ARG A 45 6.35 -7.17 -5.29
C ARG A 45 4.85 -7.45 -5.18
N PRO A 46 4.34 -8.66 -5.50
CA PRO A 46 2.92 -8.98 -5.33
C PRO A 46 2.41 -8.81 -3.90
N LEU A 47 3.28 -8.85 -2.88
CA LEU A 47 2.89 -8.57 -1.50
C LEU A 47 2.41 -7.13 -1.31
N ASN A 48 2.98 -6.17 -2.05
CA ASN A 48 2.49 -4.78 -2.04
C ASN A 48 1.07 -4.68 -2.59
N LEU A 49 0.72 -5.50 -3.60
CA LEU A 49 -0.65 -5.54 -4.11
C LEU A 49 -1.61 -6.06 -3.04
N LEU A 50 -1.29 -7.19 -2.42
CA LEU A 50 -2.14 -7.80 -1.39
C LEU A 50 -2.35 -6.86 -0.21
N LEU A 51 -1.26 -6.28 0.30
CA LEU A 51 -1.31 -5.36 1.43
C LEU A 51 -1.93 -4.02 1.05
N GLY A 52 -1.69 -3.52 -0.15
CA GLY A 52 -2.30 -2.31 -0.68
C GLY A 52 -3.82 -2.43 -0.79
N LEU A 53 -4.32 -3.56 -1.30
CA LEU A 53 -5.75 -3.86 -1.35
C LEU A 53 -6.36 -4.02 0.05
N ALA A 54 -5.66 -4.69 0.98
CA ALA A 54 -6.15 -4.85 2.35
C ALA A 54 -6.24 -3.51 3.09
N ILE A 55 -5.15 -2.73 3.09
CA ILE A 55 -5.07 -1.44 3.79
C ILE A 55 -6.00 -0.42 3.14
N GLY A 56 -5.92 -0.27 1.82
CA GLY A 56 -6.73 0.68 1.08
C GLY A 56 -8.21 0.31 1.09
N GLY A 57 -8.52 -0.98 0.92
CA GLY A 57 -9.89 -1.50 0.97
C GLY A 57 -10.53 -1.30 2.35
N TYR A 58 -9.81 -1.60 3.43
CA TYR A 58 -10.30 -1.32 4.78
C TYR A 58 -10.48 0.17 5.03
N GLY A 59 -9.49 1.00 4.66
CA GLY A 59 -9.58 2.45 4.79
C GLY A 59 -10.78 3.04 4.05
N ALA A 60 -11.02 2.57 2.82
CA ALA A 60 -12.17 2.98 2.02
C ALA A 60 -13.49 2.52 2.65
N TRP A 61 -13.59 1.24 3.02
CA TRP A 61 -14.78 0.70 3.67
C TRP A 61 -15.11 1.43 4.98
N SER A 62 -14.10 1.75 5.79
CA SER A 62 -14.27 2.50 7.03
C SER A 62 -14.68 3.96 6.80
N LEU A 63 -14.31 4.58 5.67
CA LEU A 63 -14.81 5.91 5.29
C LEU A 63 -16.26 5.87 4.82
N PHE A 64 -16.64 4.86 4.04
CA PHE A 64 -17.99 4.74 3.47
C PHE A 64 -19.03 4.16 4.44
N SER A 65 -18.60 3.42 5.46
CA SER A 65 -19.50 2.80 6.45
C SER A 65 -19.72 3.67 7.70
N ARG A 66 -19.33 4.94 7.64
CA ARG A 66 -19.59 5.95 8.69
C ARG A 66 -20.91 6.66 8.49
#